data_AF-A0A9E1P076-F1
#
_entry.id   AF-A0A9E1P076-F1
#
_cell.length_a   1.000
_cell.length_b   1.000
_cell.length_c   1.000
_cell.angle_alpha   90.00
_cell.angle_beta   90.00
_cell.angle_gamma   90.00
#
_symmetry.space_group_name_H-M   'P 1'
#
loop_
_entity.id
_entity.type
_entity.pdbx_description
1 polymer ?
#
loop_
_entity_poly.entity_id
_entity_poly.type
_entity_poly.pdbx_seq_one_letter_code
_entity_poly.pdbx_strand_id
1 'polypeptide(L)'
;VVLAIWFVTRAEQGSPYLFYLLFAVTITASVQLVGVYLVFASLIIPALSARHVGAKFRLPLAYLVGVLGYALGLLLSAVLDLPSGALIVWTLAMLGIILSGCFATRWSN
;
A
#
# COMPACT_ATOMS: atom_id res chain seq x y z
N VAL A 1 12.88 2.62 8.62
CA VAL A 1 13.80 3.80 8.57
C VAL A 1 13.07 5.07 8.17
N VAL A 2 12.48 5.17 6.98
CA VAL A 2 11.78 6.37 6.51
C VAL A 2 10.62 6.80 7.42
N LEU A 3 9.80 5.85 7.89
CA LEU A 3 8.75 6.09 8.88
C LEU A 3 9.28 6.65 10.21
N ALA A 4 10.46 6.19 10.65
CA ALA A 4 11.10 6.68 11.87
C ALA A 4 11.62 8.11 11.68
N ILE A 5 12.25 8.40 10.53
CA ILE A 5 12.67 9.76 10.16
C ILE A 5 11.45 10.70 10.11
N TRP A 6 10.35 10.27 9.49
CA TRP A 6 9.10 11.02 9.43
C TRP A 6 8.51 11.28 10.81
N PHE A 7 8.48 10.29 11.71
CA PHE A 7 7.96 10.48 13.07
C PHE A 7 8.83 11.42 13.93
N VAL A 8 10.15 11.37 13.74
CA VAL A 8 11.09 12.28 14.43
C VAL A 8 10.96 13.72 13.91
N THR A 9 10.81 13.91 12.60
CA THR A 9 10.63 15.25 12.00
C THR A 9 9.19 15.78 12.08
N ARG A 10 8.19 14.91 12.33
CA ARG A 10 6.81 15.32 12.66
C ARG A 10 6.69 16.06 13.99
N ALA A 11 7.70 16.02 14.85
CA ALA A 11 7.73 16.78 16.11
C ALA A 11 7.82 18.29 15.86
N GLU A 12 8.39 18.72 14.73
CA GLU A 12 8.56 20.13 14.39
C GLU A 12 8.04 20.42 12.98
N GLN A 13 6.75 20.77 12.89
CA GLN A 13 6.09 21.39 11.73
C GLN A 13 6.21 20.62 10.40
N GLY A 14 5.19 19.81 10.11
CA GLY A 14 5.10 19.00 8.88
C GLY A 14 5.05 19.82 7.59
N SER A 15 6.22 20.18 7.06
CA SER A 15 6.36 20.83 5.76
C SER A 15 6.08 19.82 4.62
N PRO A 16 5.21 20.16 3.63
CA PRO A 16 4.92 19.28 2.51
C PRO A 16 6.16 18.94 1.68
N TYR A 17 7.17 19.82 1.65
CA TYR A 17 8.42 19.59 0.92
C TYR A 17 9.21 18.39 1.45
N LEU A 18 9.24 18.20 2.78
CA LEU A 18 9.96 17.07 3.40
C LEU A 18 9.29 15.74 3.06
N PHE A 19 7.95 15.71 3.01
CA PHE A 19 7.20 14.52 2.57
C PHE A 19 7.57 14.14 1.14
N TYR A 20 7.55 15.09 0.20
CA TYR A 20 7.88 14.80 -1.20
C TYR A 20 9.33 14.36 -1.38
N LEU A 21 10.28 14.95 -0.64
CA LEU A 21 11.68 14.56 -0.69
C LEU A 21 11.90 13.14 -0.17
N LEU A 22 11.34 12.82 1.02
CA LEU A 22 11.41 11.47 1.58
C LEU A 22 10.70 10.46 0.68
N PHE A 23 9.55 10.82 0.11
CA PHE A 23 8.79 9.98 -0.82
C PHE A 23 9.61 9.69 -2.08
N ALA A 24 10.19 10.72 -2.71
CA ALA A 24 11.01 10.56 -3.91
C ALA A 24 12.19 9.62 -3.69
N VAL A 25 12.98 9.86 -2.63
CA VAL A 25 14.13 9.00 -2.27
C VAL A 25 13.69 7.56 -2.02
N THR A 26 12.60 7.38 -1.28
CA THR A 26 12.08 6.05 -0.95
C THR A 26 11.64 5.29 -2.18
N ILE A 27 10.91 5.94 -3.09
CA ILE A 27 10.41 5.31 -4.31
C ILE A 27 11.55 4.98 -5.26
N THR A 28 12.51 5.89 -5.47
CA THR A 28 13.67 5.62 -6.31
C THR A 28 14.47 4.43 -5.81
N ALA A 29 14.72 4.34 -4.50
CA ALA A 29 15.42 3.20 -3.90
C ALA A 29 14.60 1.90 -3.99
N SER A 30 13.29 1.95 -3.73
CA SER A 30 12.43 0.76 -3.72
C SER A 30 12.25 0.16 -5.12
N VAL A 31 12.13 1.01 -6.14
CA VAL A 31 11.94 0.60 -7.54
C VAL A 31 13.14 -0.19 -8.05
N GLN A 32 14.36 0.16 -7.63
CA GLN A 32 15.57 -0.57 -8.01
C GLN A 32 15.62 -1.97 -7.39
N LEU A 33 15.02 -2.16 -6.21
CA LEU A 33 15.04 -3.43 -5.48
C LEU A 33 13.93 -4.39 -5.93
N VAL A 34 12.71 -3.90 -6.06
CA VAL A 34 11.52 -4.76 -6.28
C VAL A 34 10.88 -4.55 -7.65
N GLY A 35 11.33 -3.54 -8.39
CA GLY A 35 10.80 -3.20 -9.70
C GLY A 35 9.66 -2.16 -9.66
N VAL A 36 9.52 -1.47 -10.78
CA VAL A 36 8.60 -0.34 -10.97
C VAL A 36 7.14 -0.75 -10.73
N TYR A 37 6.72 -1.89 -11.29
CA TYR A 37 5.32 -2.33 -11.28
C TYR A 37 4.79 -2.59 -9.87
N LEU A 38 5.54 -3.33 -9.06
CA LEU A 38 5.11 -3.71 -7.73
C LEU A 38 5.09 -2.51 -6.78
N VAL A 39 6.06 -1.60 -6.90
CA VAL A 39 6.08 -0.37 -6.11
C VAL A 39 4.83 0.48 -6.42
N PHE A 40 4.52 0.73 -7.68
CA PHE A 40 3.32 1.51 -8.03
C PHE A 40 2.02 0.81 -7.62
N ALA A 41 1.91 -0.51 -7.81
CA ALA A 41 0.74 -1.27 -7.38
C ALA A 41 0.50 -1.15 -5.87
N SER A 42 1.56 -1.21 -5.06
CA SER A 42 1.48 -1.06 -3.60
C SER A 42 1.06 0.33 -3.12
N LEU A 43 1.21 1.37 -3.95
CA LEU A 43 0.72 2.71 -3.67
C LEU A 43 -0.72 2.93 -4.15
N ILE A 44 -1.02 2.45 -5.36
CA ILE A 44 -2.27 2.73 -6.06
C ILE A 44 -3.41 1.89 -5.48
N ILE A 45 -3.23 0.58 -5.35
CA ILE A 45 -4.31 -0.35 -5.03
C ILE A 45 -4.86 -0.13 -3.61
N PRO A 46 -4.02 0.00 -2.55
CA PRO A 46 -4.53 0.31 -1.22
C PRO A 46 -5.25 1.67 -1.15
N ALA A 47 -4.74 2.68 -1.85
CA ALA A 47 -5.36 4.01 -1.89
C ALA A 47 -6.72 3.99 -2.59
N LEU A 48 -6.85 3.23 -3.70
CA LEU A 48 -8.11 3.05 -4.41
C LEU A 48 -9.13 2.26 -3.58
N SER A 49 -8.69 1.20 -2.91
CA SER A 49 -9.57 0.34 -2.10
C SER A 49 -10.27 1.13 -0.97
N ALA A 50 -9.58 2.12 -0.41
CA ALA A 50 -10.08 2.94 0.68
C ALA A 50 -10.74 4.25 0.24
N ARG A 51 -10.81 4.53 -1.07
CA ARG A 51 -11.31 5.80 -1.63
C ARG A 51 -12.77 6.08 -1.28
N HIS A 52 -13.61 5.04 -1.28
CA HIS A 52 -15.06 5.15 -1.07
C HIS A 52 -15.46 4.96 0.40
N VAL A 53 -14.49 4.83 1.31
CA VAL A 53 -14.73 4.57 2.73
C VAL A 53 -14.60 5.88 3.52
N GLY A 54 -15.44 6.06 4.54
CA GLY A 54 -15.40 7.23 5.42
C GLY A 54 -14.02 7.45 6.05
N ALA A 55 -13.69 8.72 6.35
CA ALA A 55 -12.36 9.15 6.80
C ALA A 55 -11.80 8.35 7.99
N LYS A 56 -12.68 7.87 8.89
CA LYS A 56 -12.33 7.06 10.05
C LYS A 56 -11.73 5.69 9.70
N PHE A 57 -12.16 5.08 8.59
CA PHE A 57 -11.75 3.72 8.21
C PHE A 57 -10.81 3.69 6.99
N ARG A 58 -10.56 4.83 6.35
CA ARG A 58 -9.72 4.93 5.15
C ARG A 58 -8.28 4.45 5.36
N LEU A 59 -7.64 4.89 6.45
CA LEU A 59 -6.27 4.49 6.78
C LEU A 59 -6.16 3.00 7.17
N PRO A 60 -6.93 2.47 8.13
CA PRO A 60 -6.80 1.07 8.54
C PRO A 60 -7.13 0.11 7.39
N LEU A 61 -8.12 0.43 6.53
CA LEU A 61 -8.44 -0.41 5.38
C LEU A 61 -7.30 -0.48 4.37
N ALA A 62 -6.69 0.67 4.03
CA ALA A 62 -5.55 0.69 3.11
C ALA A 62 -4.36 -0.11 3.67
N TYR A 63 -4.05 0.04 4.97
CA TYR A 63 -3.00 -0.76 5.61
C TYR A 63 -3.32 -2.26 5.56
N LEU A 64 -4.57 -2.63 5.84
CA LEU A 64 -4.99 -4.03 5.84
C LEU A 64 -4.88 -4.66 4.44
N VAL A 65 -5.30 -3.95 3.39
CA VAL A 65 -5.13 -4.38 1.99
C VAL A 65 -3.66 -4.54 1.64
N GLY A 66 -2.81 -3.57 2.02
CA GLY A 66 -1.37 -3.62 1.75
C GLY A 66 -0.67 -4.80 2.43
N VAL A 67 -0.91 -4.99 3.73
CA VAL A 67 -0.28 -6.05 4.53
C VAL A 67 -0.75 -7.43 4.09
N LEU A 68 -2.07 -7.64 3.95
CA LEU A 68 -2.60 -8.92 3.52
C LEU A 68 -2.22 -9.24 2.06
N GLY A 69 -2.20 -8.23 1.18
CA GLY A 69 -1.77 -8.39 -0.21
C GLY A 69 -0.34 -8.89 -0.34
N TYR A 70 0.59 -8.28 0.40
CA TYR A 70 1.98 -8.74 0.43
C TYR A 70 2.13 -10.11 1.08
N ALA A 71 1.48 -10.34 2.24
CA ALA A 71 1.60 -11.61 2.95
C ALA A 71 1.09 -12.78 2.08
N LEU A 72 -0.12 -12.66 1.53
CA LEU A 72 -0.67 -13.70 0.66
C LEU A 72 0.09 -13.81 -0.67
N GLY A 73 0.53 -12.68 -1.24
CA GLY A 73 1.29 -12.68 -2.49
C GLY A 73 2.63 -13.38 -2.37
N LEU A 74 3.34 -13.17 -1.25
CA LEU A 74 4.60 -13.86 -0.95
C LEU A 74 4.38 -15.34 -0.64
N LEU A 75 3.36 -15.68 0.15
CA LEU A 75 3.03 -17.07 0.46
C LEU A 75 2.66 -17.86 -0.80
N LEU A 76 1.81 -17.30 -1.66
CA LEU A 76 1.44 -17.93 -2.93
C LEU A 76 2.63 -18.03 -3.88
N SER A 77 3.52 -17.05 -3.89
CA SER A 77 4.76 -17.10 -4.68
C SER A 77 5.69 -18.20 -4.19
N ALA A 78 5.81 -18.39 -2.88
CA ALA A 78 6.62 -19.46 -2.30
C ALA A 78 6.04 -20.87 -2.56
N VAL A 79 4.71 -21.00 -2.65
CA VAL A 79 4.05 -22.29 -2.90
C VAL A 79 4.03 -22.64 -4.38
N LEU A 80 3.88 -21.64 -5.25
CA LEU A 80 3.70 -21.86 -6.69
C LEU A 80 5.00 -21.64 -7.50
N ASP A 81 6.08 -21.19 -6.89
CA ASP A 81 7.37 -20.82 -7.54
C ASP A 81 7.23 -19.78 -8.68
N LEU A 82 6.15 -19.00 -8.68
CA LEU A 82 5.93 -17.91 -9.64
C LEU A 82 6.70 -16.64 -9.25
N PRO A 83 6.96 -15.73 -10.22
CA PRO A 83 7.60 -14.44 -9.94
C PRO A 83 6.82 -13.64 -8.89
N SER A 84 7.45 -13.39 -7.74
CA SER A 84 6.82 -12.76 -6.58
C SER A 84 6.24 -11.38 -6.89
N GLY A 85 6.90 -10.64 -7.78
CA GLY A 85 6.44 -9.34 -8.25
C GLY A 85 5.02 -9.38 -8.81
N ALA A 86 4.73 -10.35 -9.68
CA ALA A 86 3.43 -10.47 -10.32
C ALA A 86 2.36 -10.92 -9.34
N LEU A 87 2.66 -11.93 -8.51
CA LEU A 87 1.66 -12.46 -7.58
C LEU A 87 1.26 -11.45 -6.52
N ILE A 88 2.20 -10.65 -5.99
CA ILE A 88 1.87 -9.59 -5.02
C ILE A 88 0.94 -8.54 -5.65
N VAL A 89 1.16 -8.17 -6.91
CA VAL A 89 0.28 -7.23 -7.62
C VAL A 89 -1.13 -7.82 -7.77
N TRP A 90 -1.23 -9.09 -8.15
CA TRP A 90 -2.51 -9.78 -8.31
C TRP A 90 -3.25 -9.96 -6.99
N THR A 91 -2.56 -10.34 -5.91
CA THR A 91 -3.19 -10.48 -4.59
C THR A 91 -3.63 -9.13 -4.03
N LEU A 92 -2.83 -8.07 -4.19
CA LEU A 92 -3.24 -6.71 -3.85
C LEU A 92 -4.51 -6.31 -4.61
N ALA A 93 -4.55 -6.55 -5.92
CA ALA A 93 -5.70 -6.19 -6.76
C ALA A 93 -6.97 -6.93 -6.32
N MET A 94 -6.88 -8.25 -6.14
CA MET A 94 -8.01 -9.08 -5.71
C MET A 94 -8.51 -8.67 -4.32
N LEU A 95 -7.61 -8.51 -3.35
CA LEU A 95 -7.98 -8.06 -2.00
C LEU A 95 -8.54 -6.65 -1.99
N GLY A 96 -7.97 -5.73 -2.77
CA GLY A 96 -8.45 -4.36 -2.89
C GLY A 96 -9.89 -4.31 -3.38
N ILE A 97 -10.24 -5.09 -4.41
CA ILE A 97 -11.61 -5.19 -4.94
C ILE A 97 -12.55 -5.80 -3.90
N ILE A 98 -12.17 -6.93 -3.27
CA ILE A 98 -13.02 -7.63 -2.29
C ILE A 98 -13.29 -6.73 -1.07
N LEU A 99 -12.25 -6.15 -0.48
CA LEU A 99 -12.36 -5.36 0.73
C LEU A 99 -13.05 -4.02 0.47
N SER A 100 -12.79 -3.37 -0.67
CA SER A 100 -13.50 -2.15 -1.05
C SER A 100 -14.98 -2.42 -1.29
N GLY A 101 -15.36 -3.49 -1.98
CA GLY A 101 -16.76 -3.87 -2.20
C GLY A 101 -17.50 -4.18 -0.90
N CYS A 102 -16.84 -4.87 0.03
CA CYS A 102 -17.41 -5.22 1.34
C CYS A 102 -17.59 -3.99 2.25
N PHE A 103 -16.64 -3.05 2.26
CA PHE A 103 -16.72 -1.84 3.10
C PHE A 103 -17.55 -0.71 2.49
N ALA A 104 -17.53 -0.53 1.16
CA ALA A 104 -18.31 0.50 0.48
C ALA A 104 -19.82 0.23 0.59
N THR A 105 -20.24 -1.02 0.47
CA THR A 105 -21.66 -1.40 0.62
C THR A 105 -22.17 -1.23 2.04
N ARG A 106 -21.29 -1.34 3.06
CA ARG A 106 -21.68 -1.26 4.48
C ARG A 106 -21.75 0.15 5.06
N TRP A 107 -21.21 1.15 4.36
CA TRP A 107 -21.25 2.57 4.75
C TRP A 107 -22.15 3.43 3.85
N SER A 108 -22.79 2.82 2.84
CA SER A 108 -23.75 3.46 1.93
C SER A 108 -25.21 3.30 2.39
N ASN A 109 -25.49 2.49 3.42
CA ASN A 109 -26.79 2.32 4.07
C ASN A 109 -26.76 2.93 5.47
#